data_AF-A0A7C6Z1B8-F1
#
_entry.id   AF-A0A7C6Z1B8-F1
#
_cell.length_a   1.000
_cell.length_b   1.000
_cell.length_c   1.000
_cell.angle_alpha   90.00
_cell.angle_beta   90.00
_cell.angle_gamma   90.00
#
_symmetry.space_group_name_H-M   'P 1'
#
loop_
_entity.id
_entity.type
_entity.pdbx_description
1 polymer ?
#
loop_
_entity_poly.entity_id
_entity_poly.type
_entity_poly.pdbx_seq_one_letter_code
_entity_poly.pdbx_strand_id
1 'polypeptide(L)'
;MIKAVIDTNILVSALLSPSGSPAKVLDHVLNGNVVMCYDSRMIAEYQEVLLRPKFGFDKKAVSQVIKFVIRSGISIVPVPILNPFEDEDDKMFYEVAKTAQAYLITGNAKHFPKDSVIIAPHEFLNVIDSNFRK
;
A
#
# COMPACT_ATOMS: atom_id res chain seq x y z
N MET A 1 -0.58 3.23 16.62
CA MET A 1 0.16 3.40 15.35
C MET A 1 -0.72 2.88 14.22
N ILE A 2 -0.96 3.67 13.18
CA ILE A 2 -1.85 3.28 12.07
C ILE A 2 -1.06 2.33 11.15
N LYS A 3 -1.66 1.17 10.82
CA LYS A 3 -1.08 0.20 9.89
C LYS A 3 -1.79 0.29 8.55
N ALA A 4 -1.03 0.22 7.47
CA ALA A 4 -1.58 0.24 6.12
C ALA A 4 -0.89 -0.77 5.20
N VAL A 5 -1.67 -1.40 4.34
CA VAL A 5 -1.21 -2.05 3.10
C VAL A 5 -1.45 -1.05 1.98
N ILE A 6 -0.42 -0.76 1.19
CA ILE A 6 -0.51 0.19 0.08
C ILE A 6 -0.59 -0.61 -1.22
N ASP A 7 -1.66 -0.47 -1.98
CA ASP A 7 -1.74 -1.01 -3.34
C ASP A 7 -0.65 -0.38 -4.23
N THR A 8 -0.10 -1.15 -5.15
CA THR A 8 0.87 -0.71 -6.15
C THR A 8 0.39 0.53 -6.92
N ASN A 9 -0.90 0.64 -7.24
CA ASN A 9 -1.42 1.83 -7.96
C ASN A 9 -1.23 3.14 -7.16
N ILE A 10 -1.32 3.08 -5.83
CA ILE A 10 -1.12 4.22 -4.93
C ILE A 10 0.36 4.55 -4.87
N LEU A 11 1.22 3.53 -4.74
CA LEU A 11 2.67 3.73 -4.73
C LEU A 11 3.17 4.35 -6.04
N VAL A 12 2.72 3.84 -7.19
CA VAL A 12 3.02 4.42 -8.52
C VAL A 12 2.54 5.86 -8.59
N SER A 13 1.29 6.12 -8.19
CA SER A 13 0.69 7.45 -8.26
C SER A 13 1.43 8.47 -7.38
N ALA A 14 1.83 8.07 -6.18
CA ALA A 14 2.60 8.89 -5.25
C ALA A 14 4.01 9.22 -5.77
N LEU A 15 4.63 8.29 -6.52
CA LEU A 15 5.96 8.50 -7.10
C LEU A 15 5.92 9.30 -8.42
N LEU A 16 4.81 9.25 -9.17
CA LEU A 16 4.63 10.05 -10.39
C LEU A 16 4.27 11.50 -10.12
N SER A 17 3.48 11.76 -9.08
CA SER A 17 3.00 13.10 -8.74
C SER A 17 3.24 13.39 -7.26
N PRO A 18 3.98 14.46 -6.93
CA PRO A 18 4.16 14.89 -5.53
C PRO A 18 2.90 15.57 -4.96
N SER A 19 1.80 15.58 -5.72
CA SER A 19 0.53 16.17 -5.33
C SER A 19 -0.59 15.14 -5.34
N GLY A 20 -1.61 15.37 -4.51
CA GLY A 20 -2.78 14.51 -4.39
C GLY A 20 -2.72 13.53 -3.20
N SER A 21 -3.80 12.79 -3.01
CA SER A 21 -3.97 11.93 -1.85
C SER A 21 -2.95 10.79 -1.75
N PRO A 22 -2.55 10.10 -2.84
CA PRO A 22 -1.49 9.07 -2.78
C PRO A 22 -0.16 9.60 -2.24
N ALA A 23 0.29 10.77 -2.71
CA ALA A 23 1.52 11.41 -2.23
C ALA A 23 1.46 11.72 -0.74
N LYS A 24 0.34 12.31 -0.28
CA LYS A 24 0.12 12.60 1.15
C LYS A 24 0.10 11.35 2.03
N VAL A 25 -0.49 10.25 1.53
CA VAL A 25 -0.42 8.95 2.23
C VAL A 25 1.02 8.50 2.38
N LEU A 26 1.82 8.58 1.31
CA LEU A 26 3.24 8.24 1.36
C LEU A 26 4.02 9.17 2.30
N ASP A 27 3.71 10.46 2.36
CA ASP A 27 4.31 11.39 3.32
C ASP A 27 4.06 10.97 4.78
N HIS A 28 2.86 10.48 5.11
CA HIS A 28 2.60 9.93 6.44
C HIS A 28 3.41 8.66 6.73
N VAL A 29 3.70 7.84 5.72
CA VAL A 29 4.60 6.69 5.87
C VAL A 29 6.04 7.15 6.11
N LEU A 30 6.53 8.09 5.31
CA LEU A 30 7.89 8.64 5.41
C LEU A 30 8.14 9.29 6.78
N ASN A 31 7.11 9.93 7.34
CA ASN A 31 7.17 10.57 8.67
C ASN A 31 6.91 9.60 9.83
N GLY A 32 6.64 8.31 9.57
CA GLY A 32 6.39 7.31 10.61
C GLY A 32 5.01 7.38 11.27
N ASN A 33 4.10 8.20 10.73
CA ASN A 33 2.71 8.31 11.19
C ASN A 33 1.89 7.06 10.82
N VAL A 34 2.26 6.43 9.69
CA VAL A 34 1.66 5.20 9.16
C VAL A 34 2.77 4.18 8.95
N VAL A 35 2.56 2.94 9.36
CA VAL A 35 3.49 1.84 9.12
C VAL A 35 2.96 0.92 8.04
N MET A 36 3.76 0.70 7.00
CA MET A 36 3.43 -0.20 5.91
C MET A 36 3.55 -1.65 6.36
N CYS A 37 2.52 -2.45 6.13
CA CYS A 37 2.52 -3.90 6.26
C CYS A 37 2.70 -4.52 4.88
N TYR A 38 3.58 -5.50 4.76
CA TYR A 38 3.89 -6.13 3.48
C TYR A 38 4.24 -7.61 3.65
N ASP A 39 4.13 -8.38 2.57
CA ASP A 39 4.79 -9.68 2.43
C ASP A 39 5.77 -9.69 1.25
N SER A 40 6.45 -10.82 1.00
CA SER A 40 7.41 -10.92 -0.10
C SER A 40 6.79 -10.81 -1.49
N ARG A 41 5.52 -11.21 -1.65
CA ARG A 41 4.81 -11.16 -2.95
C ARG A 41 4.56 -9.71 -3.34
N MET A 42 4.12 -8.89 -2.39
CA MET A 42 3.95 -7.45 -2.59
C MET A 42 5.26 -6.74 -2.96
N ILE A 43 6.38 -7.12 -2.33
CA ILE A 43 7.69 -6.53 -2.67
C ILE A 43 8.11 -6.87 -4.11
N ALA A 44 7.87 -8.11 -4.54
CA ALA A 44 8.13 -8.53 -5.91
C ALA A 44 7.26 -7.75 -6.92
N GLU A 45 5.96 -7.60 -6.62
CA GLU A 45 5.03 -6.80 -7.41
C GLU A 45 5.48 -5.34 -7.52
N TYR A 46 5.82 -4.69 -6.41
CA TYR A 46 6.33 -3.31 -6.45
C TYR A 46 7.58 -3.19 -7.31
N GLN A 47 8.52 -4.13 -7.21
CA GLN A 47 9.72 -4.13 -8.04
C GLN A 47 9.38 -4.27 -9.52
N GLU A 48 8.52 -5.22 -9.88
CA GLU A 48 8.12 -5.48 -11.27
C GLU A 48 7.41 -4.25 -11.86
N VAL A 49 6.40 -3.74 -11.15
CA VAL A 49 5.59 -2.62 -11.63
C VAL A 49 6.38 -1.32 -11.71
N LEU A 50 7.13 -0.96 -10.68
CA LEU A 50 7.90 0.31 -10.68
C LEU A 50 9.01 0.32 -11.74
N LEU A 51 9.48 -0.84 -12.19
CA LEU A 51 10.48 -0.95 -13.25
C LEU A 51 9.89 -0.98 -14.67
N ARG A 52 8.55 -0.94 -14.82
CA ARG A 52 7.92 -0.91 -16.15
C ARG A 52 8.33 0.37 -16.89
N PRO A 53 8.83 0.28 -18.14
CA PRO A 53 9.37 1.43 -18.89
C PRO A 53 8.43 2.63 -19.00
N LYS A 54 7.11 2.39 -19.04
CA LYS A 54 6.07 3.43 -19.13
C LYS A 54 6.09 4.45 -17.99
N PHE A 55 6.66 4.11 -16.83
CA PHE A 55 6.74 5.03 -15.69
C PHE A 55 8.05 5.84 -15.67
N GLY A 56 9.10 5.37 -16.35
CA GLY A 56 10.35 6.11 -16.47
C GLY A 56 11.15 6.28 -15.17
N PHE A 57 10.88 5.49 -14.13
CA PHE A 57 11.60 5.59 -12.86
C PHE A 57 13.05 5.08 -12.97
N ASP A 58 13.97 5.77 -12.29
CA ASP A 58 15.36 5.32 -12.17
C ASP A 58 15.47 4.05 -11.31
N LYS A 59 16.27 3.08 -11.76
CA LYS A 59 16.42 1.78 -11.08
C LYS A 59 16.97 1.92 -9.66
N LYS A 60 17.87 2.88 -9.40
CA LYS A 60 18.41 3.13 -8.05
C LYS A 60 17.33 3.73 -7.16
N ALA A 61 16.53 4.67 -7.68
CA ALA A 61 15.39 5.24 -6.95
C ALA A 61 14.37 4.15 -6.57
N VAL A 62 13.99 3.26 -7.50
CA VAL A 62 13.12 2.12 -7.19
C VAL A 62 13.73 1.24 -6.10
N SER A 63 15.02 0.90 -6.22
CA SER A 63 15.72 0.11 -5.18
C SER A 63 15.69 0.79 -3.81
N GLN A 64 15.82 2.12 -3.75
CA GLN A 64 15.75 2.88 -2.50
C GLN A 64 14.34 2.85 -1.88
N VAL A 65 13.29 3.00 -2.69
CA VAL A 65 11.90 2.87 -2.22
C VAL A 65 11.66 1.49 -1.62
N ILE A 66 12.04 0.42 -2.32
CA ILE A 66 11.85 -0.94 -1.82
C ILE A 66 12.63 -1.19 -0.52
N LYS A 67 13.89 -0.74 -0.46
CA LYS A 67 14.70 -0.83 0.77
C LYS A 67 14.08 -0.05 1.92
N PHE A 68 13.49 1.11 1.64
CA PHE A 68 12.78 1.89 2.64
C PHE A 68 11.59 1.09 3.19
N VAL A 69 10.70 0.57 2.33
CA VAL A 69 9.55 -0.24 2.74
C VAL A 69 9.96 -1.42 3.61
N ILE A 70 11.01 -2.16 3.21
CA ILE A 70 11.52 -3.32 3.98
C ILE A 70 12.07 -2.89 5.34
N ARG A 71 12.75 -1.74 5.42
CA ARG A 71 13.41 -1.27 6.64
C ARG A 71 12.43 -0.65 7.64
N SER A 72 11.41 0.07 7.17
CA SER A 72 10.47 0.81 8.03
C SER A 72 9.12 0.12 8.19
N GLY A 73 8.81 -0.88 7.36
CA GLY A 73 7.56 -1.63 7.40
C GLY A 73 7.60 -2.85 8.33
N ILE A 74 6.47 -3.53 8.39
CA ILE A 74 6.30 -4.79 9.12
C ILE A 74 6.08 -5.90 8.09
N SER A 75 6.96 -6.91 8.11
CA SER A 75 6.79 -8.12 7.33
C SER A 75 5.70 -9.01 7.95
N ILE A 76 4.76 -9.45 7.12
CA ILE A 76 3.60 -10.24 7.52
C ILE A 76 3.68 -11.61 6.84
N VAL A 77 3.33 -12.65 7.59
CA VAL A 77 3.03 -13.97 7.06
C VAL A 77 1.52 -14.09 7.02
N PRO A 78 0.87 -13.86 5.86
CA PRO A 78 -0.58 -13.79 5.80
C PRO A 78 -1.25 -15.16 5.92
N VAL A 79 -2.47 -15.17 6.46
CA VAL A 79 -3.35 -16.34 6.38
C VAL A 79 -3.99 -16.37 4.99
N PRO A 80 -3.82 -17.46 4.21
CA PRO A 80 -4.41 -17.58 2.88
C PRO A 80 -5.93 -17.51 2.91
N ILE A 81 -6.52 -16.79 1.96
CA ILE A 81 -7.96 -16.70 1.80
C ILE A 81 -8.39 -17.66 0.69
N LEU A 82 -9.34 -18.56 0.98
CA LEU A 82 -9.75 -19.59 0.04
C LEU A 82 -10.74 -19.09 -1.01
N ASN A 83 -11.41 -17.97 -0.75
CA ASN A 83 -12.33 -17.39 -1.71
C ASN A 83 -11.57 -16.88 -2.94
N PRO A 84 -12.10 -17.12 -4.15
CA PRO A 84 -11.53 -16.57 -5.38
C PRO A 84 -11.75 -15.06 -5.43
N PHE A 85 -10.80 -14.35 -6.03
CA PHE A 85 -10.90 -12.95 -6.39
C PHE A 85 -11.16 -12.81 -7.89
N GLU A 86 -11.72 -11.67 -8.32
CA GLU A 86 -11.81 -11.37 -9.75
C GLU A 86 -10.40 -11.20 -10.35
N ASP A 87 -9.52 -10.55 -9.59
CA ASP A 87 -8.09 -10.43 -9.85
C ASP A 87 -7.32 -11.12 -8.71
N GLU A 88 -6.69 -12.26 -9.01
CA GLU A 88 -5.93 -13.00 -8.00
C GLU A 88 -4.66 -12.25 -7.55
N ASP A 89 -4.16 -11.28 -8.32
CA ASP A 89 -3.01 -10.47 -7.90
C ASP A 89 -3.40 -9.47 -6.80
N ASP A 90 -4.67 -9.05 -6.74
CA ASP A 90 -5.18 -8.18 -5.67
C ASP A 90 -5.28 -8.92 -4.32
N LYS A 91 -5.42 -10.24 -4.36
CA LYS A 91 -5.64 -11.08 -3.18
C LYS A 91 -4.53 -10.99 -2.14
N MET A 92 -3.27 -10.92 -2.56
CA MET A 92 -2.12 -10.85 -1.63
C MET A 92 -2.20 -9.60 -0.74
N PHE A 93 -2.63 -8.46 -1.29
CA PHE A 93 -2.79 -7.22 -0.52
C PHE A 93 -3.87 -7.36 0.53
N TYR A 94 -4.99 -7.98 0.16
CA TYR A 94 -6.10 -8.20 1.08
C TYR A 94 -5.73 -9.18 2.21
N GLU A 95 -5.07 -10.30 1.88
CA GLU A 95 -4.60 -11.27 2.87
C GLU A 95 -3.66 -10.64 3.92
N VAL A 96 -2.72 -9.80 3.46
CA VAL A 96 -1.83 -9.06 4.35
C VAL A 96 -2.63 -8.05 5.19
N ALA A 97 -3.56 -7.31 4.60
CA ALA A 97 -4.37 -6.33 5.32
C ALA A 97 -5.21 -6.96 6.43
N LYS A 98 -5.86 -8.09 6.14
CA LYS A 98 -6.66 -8.84 7.12
C LYS A 98 -5.80 -9.41 8.25
N THR A 99 -4.68 -10.03 7.91
CA THR A 99 -3.77 -10.61 8.92
C THR A 99 -3.15 -9.54 9.80
N ALA A 100 -2.73 -8.42 9.19
CA ALA A 100 -2.09 -7.32 9.90
C ALA A 100 -3.08 -6.41 10.63
N GLN A 101 -4.40 -6.57 10.45
CA GLN A 101 -5.42 -5.60 10.91
C GLN A 101 -5.05 -4.17 10.45
N ALA A 102 -4.75 -4.05 9.16
CA ALA A 102 -4.30 -2.83 8.51
C ALA A 102 -5.36 -2.34 7.52
N TYR A 103 -5.38 -1.03 7.27
CA TYR A 103 -6.16 -0.47 6.16
C TYR A 103 -5.52 -0.86 4.83
N LEU A 104 -6.30 -1.32 3.86
CA LEU A 104 -5.86 -1.51 2.50
C LEU A 104 -6.20 -0.27 1.68
N ILE A 105 -5.17 0.47 1.28
CA ILE A 105 -5.30 1.73 0.55
C ILE A 105 -5.19 1.44 -0.94
N THR A 106 -6.27 1.65 -1.68
CA THR A 106 -6.34 1.38 -3.12
C THR A 106 -7.20 2.40 -3.86
N GLY A 107 -6.87 2.69 -5.12
CA GLY A 107 -7.74 3.40 -6.05
C GLY A 107 -8.77 2.50 -6.75
N ASN A 108 -8.70 1.18 -6.55
CA ASN A 108 -9.43 0.16 -7.30
C ASN A 108 -10.29 -0.72 -6.37
N ALA A 109 -10.96 -0.13 -5.37
CA ALA A 109 -11.73 -0.86 -4.36
C ALA A 109 -12.76 -1.88 -4.92
N LYS A 110 -13.21 -1.70 -6.16
CA LYS A 110 -14.11 -2.63 -6.87
C LYS A 110 -13.53 -4.03 -7.13
N HIS A 111 -12.20 -4.20 -7.15
CA HIS A 111 -11.57 -5.51 -7.34
C HIS A 111 -11.51 -6.34 -6.05
N PHE A 112 -11.86 -5.73 -4.92
CA PHE A 112 -11.81 -6.34 -3.61
C PHE A 112 -13.22 -6.69 -3.11
N PRO A 113 -13.35 -7.66 -2.18
CA PRO A 113 -14.61 -7.90 -1.49
C PRO A 113 -15.05 -6.66 -0.72
N LYS A 114 -16.36 -6.52 -0.47
CA LYS A 114 -16.87 -5.42 0.36
C LYS A 114 -16.41 -5.61 1.81
N ASP A 115 -15.41 -4.84 2.23
CA ASP A 115 -14.87 -4.81 3.59
C ASP A 115 -14.47 -3.36 3.94
N SER A 116 -14.72 -2.95 5.18
CA SER A 116 -14.41 -1.60 5.67
C SER A 116 -12.92 -1.31 5.83
N VAL A 117 -12.07 -2.35 5.78
CA VAL A 117 -10.62 -2.17 5.77
C VAL A 117 -10.11 -1.60 4.45
N ILE A 118 -10.87 -1.74 3.35
CA ILE A 118 -10.50 -1.23 2.03
C ILE A 118 -10.97 0.21 1.93
N ILE A 119 -10.05 1.12 1.61
CA ILE A 119 -10.30 2.55 1.70
C ILE A 119 -9.59 3.33 0.61
N ALA A 120 -10.23 4.37 0.08
CA ALA A 120 -9.59 5.24 -0.89
C ALA A 120 -8.55 6.16 -0.19
N PRO A 121 -7.49 6.61 -0.89
CA PRO A 121 -6.45 7.43 -0.27
C PRO A 121 -6.97 8.70 0.43
N HIS A 122 -7.97 9.37 -0.15
CA HIS A 122 -8.53 10.60 0.43
C HIS A 122 -9.35 10.33 1.71
N GLU A 123 -10.07 9.22 1.77
CA GLU A 123 -10.81 8.80 2.96
C GLU A 123 -9.84 8.37 4.07
N PHE A 124 -8.75 7.69 3.71
CA PHE A 124 -7.73 7.29 4.67
C PHE A 124 -7.03 8.49 5.32
N LEU A 125 -6.82 9.59 4.60
CA LEU A 125 -6.30 10.83 5.19
C LEU A 125 -7.24 11.39 6.26
N ASN A 126 -8.55 11.31 6.08
CA ASN A 126 -9.51 11.73 7.11
C ASN A 126 -9.42 10.86 8.38
N VAL A 127 -9.14 9.56 8.23
CA VAL A 127 -8.90 8.63 9.35
C VAL A 127 -7.64 9.05 10.12
N ILE A 128 -6.56 9.37 9.40
CA ILE A 128 -5.31 9.82 9.99
C ILE A 128 -5.52 11.13 10.77
N ASP A 129 -6.13 12.14 10.15
CA ASP A 129 -6.38 13.45 10.76
C ASP A 129 -7.24 13.34 12.03
N SER A 130 -8.24 12.47 12.02
CA SER A 130 -9.09 12.22 13.19
C SER A 130 -8.35 11.55 14.35
N ASN A 131 -7.31 10.77 14.04
CA ASN A 131 -6.50 10.08 15.04
C ASN A 131 -5.46 11.01 15.70
N PHE A 132 -5.03 12.08 15.02
CA PHE A 132 -4.13 13.10 15.56
C PHE A 132 -4.82 14.22 16.35
N ARG A 133 -6.16 14.32 16.26
CA ARG A 133 -6.96 15.29 17.02
C ARG A 133 -7.41 14.79 18.40
N LYS A 134 -7.07 13.56 18.76
CA LYS A 134 -7.29 12.97 20.09
C LYS A 134 -5.98 12.97 20.86
#